data_AF-A0A258ZIQ6-F1
#
_entry.id   AF-A0A258ZIQ6-F1
#
_cell.length_a   1.000
_cell.length_b   1.000
_cell.length_c   1.000
_cell.angle_alpha   90.00
_cell.angle_beta   90.00
_cell.angle_gamma   90.00
#
_symmetry.space_group_name_H-M   'P 1'
#
loop_
_entity.id
_entity.type
_entity.pdbx_description
1 polymer ?
#
loop_
_entity_poly.entity_id
_entity_poly.type
_entity_poly.pdbx_seq_one_letter_code
_entity_poly.pdbx_strand_id
1 'polypeptide(L)'
;MNDTSTQHDIQAANAAAKRIVRHFQGAGFTRITEATLIQIQQIAGDQAVIEEAFEAAQEQGKAPPASEYFKIHPYGHYSELRSFDEAKSTLQADITWTLINGIPQLFFGSAPVLIDDPLASGLKYDVMMKLDDNVDCYAVAILLNDPDASFIDYVGTHPGADWQKIMGELVIATTSLAEAVDLP
;
A
#
# COMPACT_ATOMS: atom_id res chain seq x y z
N MET A 1 -13.88 10.49 -23.24
CA MET A 1 -12.69 11.35 -23.07
C MET A 1 -11.88 10.95 -21.83
N ASN A 2 -11.97 9.69 -21.35
CA ASN A 2 -11.37 9.27 -20.06
C ASN A 2 -9.99 8.59 -20.17
N ASP A 3 -9.61 8.04 -21.32
CA ASP A 3 -8.40 7.19 -21.42
C ASP A 3 -7.09 7.93 -21.15
N THR A 4 -7.01 9.23 -21.48
CA THR A 4 -5.76 9.98 -21.36
C THR A 4 -5.47 10.43 -19.93
N SER A 5 -6.52 10.65 -19.11
CA SER A 5 -6.36 11.05 -17.71
C SER A 5 -5.88 9.87 -16.86
N THR A 6 -6.56 8.74 -16.96
CA THR A 6 -6.21 7.51 -16.23
C THR A 6 -4.81 7.01 -16.59
N GLN A 7 -4.39 7.11 -17.85
CA GLN A 7 -3.05 6.73 -18.27
C GLN A 7 -1.96 7.67 -17.71
N HIS A 8 -2.26 8.96 -17.57
CA HIS A 8 -1.35 9.93 -16.94
C HIS A 8 -1.21 9.66 -15.44
N ASP A 9 -2.32 9.35 -14.76
CA ASP A 9 -2.35 9.06 -13.33
C ASP A 9 -1.56 7.79 -12.98
N ILE A 10 -1.71 6.72 -13.78
CA ILE A 10 -0.92 5.48 -13.63
C ILE A 10 0.56 5.75 -13.88
N GLN A 11 0.91 6.58 -14.86
CA GLN A 11 2.32 6.91 -15.13
C GLN A 11 2.95 7.70 -13.98
N ALA A 12 2.20 8.64 -13.38
CA ALA A 12 2.62 9.38 -12.20
C ALA A 12 2.81 8.44 -10.99
N ALA A 13 1.89 7.51 -10.76
CA ALA A 13 1.95 6.52 -9.70
C ALA A 13 3.15 5.57 -9.87
N ASN A 14 3.41 5.08 -11.09
CA ASN A 14 4.60 4.27 -11.40
C ASN A 14 5.90 5.05 -11.19
N ALA A 15 5.94 6.32 -11.59
CA ALA A 15 7.09 7.17 -11.35
C ALA A 15 7.35 7.39 -9.85
N ALA A 16 6.29 7.48 -9.04
CA ALA A 16 6.41 7.57 -7.60
C ALA A 16 6.88 6.27 -6.95
N ALA A 17 6.32 5.12 -7.34
CA ALA A 17 6.80 3.80 -6.91
C ALA A 17 8.31 3.65 -7.18
N LYS A 18 8.76 4.11 -8.36
CA LYS A 18 10.19 4.14 -8.70
C LYS A 18 10.99 5.06 -7.77
N ARG A 19 10.51 6.27 -7.48
CA ARG A 19 11.19 7.21 -6.57
C ARG A 19 11.33 6.61 -5.16
N ILE A 20 10.31 5.93 -4.66
CA ILE A 20 10.32 5.25 -3.36
C ILE A 20 11.42 4.19 -3.32
N VAL A 21 11.45 3.28 -4.30
CA VAL A 21 12.49 2.25 -4.38
C VAL A 21 13.89 2.89 -4.45
N ARG A 22 14.09 3.89 -5.32
CA ARG A 22 15.40 4.56 -5.45
C ARG A 22 15.81 5.33 -4.21
N HIS A 23 14.88 5.94 -3.49
CA HIS A 23 15.14 6.59 -2.21
C HIS A 23 15.69 5.59 -1.20
N PHE A 24 14.99 4.48 -0.99
CA PHE A 24 15.41 3.49 0.00
C PHE A 24 16.71 2.79 -0.37
N GLN A 25 16.91 2.48 -1.65
CA GLN A 25 18.20 1.98 -2.14
C GLN A 25 19.34 2.98 -1.87
N GLY A 26 19.09 4.28 -2.08
CA GLY A 26 20.05 5.35 -1.78
C GLY A 26 20.33 5.52 -0.27
N ALA A 27 19.35 5.18 0.58
CA ALA A 27 19.48 5.19 2.04
C ALA A 27 20.16 3.92 2.61
N GLY A 28 20.48 2.93 1.77
CA GLY A 28 21.18 1.70 2.16
C GLY A 28 20.35 0.42 2.11
N PHE A 29 19.03 0.53 1.94
CA PHE A 29 18.09 -0.61 1.85
C PHE A 29 18.08 -1.20 0.44
N THR A 30 19.22 -1.72 -0.01
CA THR A 30 19.45 -2.16 -1.39
C THR A 30 18.61 -3.36 -1.83
N ARG A 31 18.04 -4.12 -0.87
CA ARG A 31 17.17 -5.27 -1.11
C ARG A 31 15.74 -4.89 -1.50
N ILE A 32 15.32 -3.68 -1.13
CA ILE A 32 14.06 -3.09 -1.62
C ILE A 32 14.22 -2.83 -3.11
N THR A 33 13.57 -3.66 -3.90
CA THR A 33 13.70 -3.69 -5.37
C THR A 33 12.37 -3.48 -6.07
N GLU A 34 11.28 -3.55 -5.30
CA GLU A 34 9.92 -3.46 -5.78
C GLU A 34 9.06 -2.63 -4.82
N ALA A 35 8.20 -1.79 -5.40
CA ALA A 35 7.16 -1.09 -4.68
C ALA A 35 5.84 -1.16 -5.45
N THR A 36 4.74 -1.41 -4.74
CA THR A 36 3.39 -1.35 -5.29
C THR A 36 2.53 -0.41 -4.46
N LEU A 37 1.89 0.54 -5.14
CA LEU A 37 0.96 1.50 -4.55
C LEU A 37 -0.45 0.94 -4.65
N ILE A 38 -1.13 0.89 -3.50
CA ILE A 38 -2.51 0.41 -3.39
C ILE A 38 -3.40 1.48 -2.76
N GLN A 39 -4.63 1.58 -3.27
CA GLN A 39 -5.73 2.26 -2.61
C GLN A 39 -6.53 1.22 -1.84
N ILE A 40 -6.85 1.53 -0.59
CA ILE A 40 -7.73 0.72 0.25
C ILE A 40 -8.96 1.56 0.52
N GLN A 41 -10.11 1.09 0.05
CA GLN A 41 -11.39 1.74 0.26
C GLN A 41 -12.23 0.88 1.20
N GLN A 42 -12.80 1.47 2.25
CA GLN A 42 -13.82 0.81 3.07
C GLN A 42 -15.12 0.71 2.28
N ILE A 43 -15.70 -0.49 2.20
CA ILE A 43 -16.93 -0.76 1.45
C ILE A 43 -18.10 -1.22 2.32
N ALA A 44 -17.83 -1.67 3.56
CA ALA A 44 -18.86 -2.12 4.50
C ALA A 44 -18.35 -2.06 5.95
N GLY A 45 -19.30 -2.16 6.90
CA GLY A 45 -19.02 -2.17 8.34
C GLY A 45 -18.59 -0.81 8.89
N ASP A 46 -18.63 -0.64 10.20
CA ASP A 46 -17.91 0.43 10.90
C ASP A 46 -16.61 -0.13 11.50
N GLN A 47 -15.77 0.75 12.07
CA GLN A 47 -14.47 0.36 12.62
C GLN A 47 -14.60 -0.77 13.65
N ALA A 48 -15.56 -0.70 14.58
CA ALA A 48 -15.70 -1.68 15.64
C ALA A 48 -16.09 -3.06 15.09
N VAL A 49 -17.03 -3.10 14.15
CA VAL A 49 -17.43 -4.34 13.47
C VAL A 49 -16.27 -4.97 12.70
N ILE A 50 -15.47 -4.14 12.02
CA ILE A 50 -14.32 -4.61 11.24
C ILE A 50 -13.25 -5.18 12.16
N GLU A 51 -12.88 -4.44 13.21
CA GLU A 51 -11.86 -4.88 14.17
C GLU A 51 -12.26 -6.21 14.82
N GLU A 52 -13.50 -6.35 15.28
CA GLU A 52 -14.03 -7.60 15.85
C GLU A 52 -13.97 -8.76 14.85
N ALA A 53 -14.35 -8.55 13.59
CA ALA A 53 -14.33 -9.59 12.57
C ALA A 53 -12.91 -10.09 12.25
N PHE A 54 -11.94 -9.17 12.21
CA PHE A 54 -10.53 -9.51 12.00
C PHE A 54 -9.94 -10.24 13.20
N GLU A 55 -10.20 -9.77 14.42
CA GLU A 55 -9.78 -10.43 15.66
C GLU A 55 -10.34 -11.86 15.73
N ALA A 56 -11.65 -12.02 15.49
CA ALA A 56 -12.29 -13.33 15.49
C ALA A 56 -11.71 -14.29 14.43
N ALA A 57 -11.36 -13.78 13.24
CA ALA A 57 -10.72 -14.59 12.20
C ALA A 57 -9.32 -15.05 12.65
N GLN A 58 -8.55 -14.16 13.27
CA GLN A 58 -7.22 -14.45 13.82
C GLN A 58 -7.29 -15.51 14.93
N GLU A 59 -8.20 -15.35 15.90
CA GLU A 59 -8.40 -16.32 17.00
C GLU A 59 -8.79 -17.71 16.48
N GLN A 60 -9.56 -17.76 15.40
CA GLN A 60 -10.01 -19.00 14.77
C GLN A 60 -8.99 -19.59 13.79
N GLY A 61 -7.85 -18.93 13.57
CA GLY A 61 -6.86 -19.34 12.58
C GLY A 61 -7.39 -19.36 11.14
N LYS A 62 -8.35 -18.48 10.83
CA LYS A 62 -8.98 -18.34 9.52
C LYS A 62 -8.35 -17.21 8.72
N ALA A 63 -8.58 -17.21 7.41
CA ALA A 63 -8.19 -16.10 6.55
C ALA A 63 -8.95 -14.82 6.99
N PRO A 64 -8.28 -13.65 7.04
CA PRO A 64 -8.95 -12.42 7.44
C PRO A 64 -10.02 -12.02 6.41
N PRO A 65 -11.18 -11.48 6.82
CA PRO A 65 -12.31 -11.18 5.95
C PRO A 65 -12.13 -9.87 5.17
N ALA A 66 -10.93 -9.58 4.67
CA ALA A 66 -10.60 -8.27 4.11
C ALA A 66 -11.48 -7.88 2.92
N SER A 67 -11.84 -8.81 2.04
CA SER A 67 -12.71 -8.52 0.89
C SER A 67 -14.17 -8.23 1.26
N GLU A 68 -14.60 -8.54 2.49
CA GLU A 68 -15.95 -8.23 2.97
C GLU A 68 -16.07 -6.75 3.35
N TYR A 69 -14.96 -6.14 3.80
CA TYR A 69 -14.95 -4.79 4.37
C TYR A 69 -14.15 -3.78 3.55
N PHE A 70 -13.18 -4.25 2.75
CA PHE A 70 -12.28 -3.39 1.98
C PHE A 70 -12.18 -3.81 0.51
N LYS A 71 -12.05 -2.81 -0.35
CA LYS A 71 -11.62 -2.95 -1.73
C LYS A 71 -10.18 -2.46 -1.85
N ILE A 72 -9.28 -3.36 -2.28
CA ILE A 72 -7.86 -3.06 -2.49
C ILE A 72 -7.61 -2.92 -4.00
N HIS A 73 -7.15 -1.75 -4.42
CA HIS A 73 -6.89 -1.43 -5.82
C HIS A 73 -5.43 -1.04 -6.04
N PRO A 74 -4.62 -1.85 -6.74
CA PRO A 74 -3.28 -1.43 -7.14
C PRO A 74 -3.36 -0.41 -8.27
N TYR A 75 -2.64 0.70 -8.13
CA TYR A 75 -2.68 1.81 -9.10
C TYR A 75 -1.30 2.38 -9.46
N GLY A 76 -0.22 1.87 -8.84
CA GLY A 76 1.14 2.20 -9.20
C GLY A 76 2.10 1.07 -8.86
N HIS A 77 3.15 0.91 -9.64
CA HIS A 77 4.12 -0.15 -9.44
C HIS A 77 5.48 0.19 -10.05
N TYR A 78 6.53 -0.30 -9.39
CA TYR A 78 7.86 -0.34 -9.95
C TYR A 78 8.56 -1.62 -9.51
N SER A 79 9.10 -2.36 -10.47
CA SER A 79 9.98 -3.50 -10.29
C SER A 79 10.90 -3.60 -11.51
N GLU A 80 12.11 -4.12 -11.32
CA GLU A 80 12.97 -4.53 -12.45
C GLU A 80 12.71 -6.00 -12.86
N LEU A 81 11.94 -6.75 -12.06
CA LEU A 81 11.73 -8.19 -12.21
C LEU A 81 10.42 -8.53 -12.91
N ARG A 82 9.38 -7.70 -12.74
CA ARG A 82 8.04 -7.95 -13.26
C ARG A 82 7.33 -6.67 -13.66
N SER A 83 6.33 -6.82 -14.53
CA SER A 83 5.47 -5.74 -14.98
C SER A 83 4.36 -5.43 -13.98
N PHE A 84 3.71 -4.27 -14.13
CA PHE A 84 2.56 -3.90 -13.32
C PHE A 84 1.39 -4.89 -13.48
N ASP A 85 1.13 -5.37 -14.70
CA ASP A 85 0.06 -6.33 -14.96
C ASP A 85 0.33 -7.68 -14.26
N GLU A 86 1.57 -8.15 -14.28
CA GLU A 86 1.99 -9.35 -13.56
C GLU A 86 1.84 -9.18 -12.05
N ALA A 87 2.34 -8.07 -11.49
CA ALA A 87 2.21 -7.76 -10.06
C ALA A 87 0.74 -7.64 -9.64
N LYS A 88 -0.10 -6.98 -10.45
CA LYS A 88 -1.55 -6.87 -10.22
C LYS A 88 -2.24 -8.22 -10.23
N SER A 89 -1.89 -9.10 -11.16
CA SER A 89 -2.48 -10.45 -11.26
C SER A 89 -2.11 -11.36 -10.09
N THR A 90 -0.97 -11.11 -9.45
CA THR A 90 -0.42 -11.92 -8.34
C THR A 90 -0.59 -11.28 -6.96
N LEU A 91 -1.07 -10.03 -6.90
CA LEU A 91 -1.15 -9.23 -5.68
C LEU A 91 -1.78 -9.96 -4.49
N GLN A 92 -2.91 -10.65 -4.70
CA GLN A 92 -3.58 -11.39 -3.61
C GLN A 92 -2.74 -12.53 -3.03
N ALA A 93 -1.85 -13.12 -3.81
CA ALA A 93 -0.94 -14.18 -3.35
C ALA A 93 0.35 -13.60 -2.73
N ASP A 94 0.73 -12.38 -3.12
CA ASP A 94 1.95 -11.73 -2.67
C ASP A 94 1.80 -10.94 -1.38
N ILE A 95 0.58 -10.48 -1.06
CA ILE A 95 0.29 -9.89 0.25
C ILE A 95 0.09 -11.01 1.26
N THR A 96 0.89 -11.02 2.33
CA THR A 96 0.80 -12.04 3.37
C THR A 96 -0.42 -11.83 4.27
N TRP A 97 -0.79 -12.87 5.02
CA TRP A 97 -1.87 -12.76 6.01
C TRP A 97 -1.55 -11.75 7.10
N THR A 98 -0.28 -11.60 7.48
CA THR A 98 0.15 -10.56 8.44
C THR A 98 -0.18 -9.17 7.93
N LEU A 99 0.17 -8.88 6.67
CA LEU A 99 -0.14 -7.59 6.06
C LEU A 99 -1.64 -7.38 5.86
N ILE A 100 -2.39 -8.42 5.47
CA ILE A 100 -3.85 -8.35 5.38
C ILE A 100 -4.47 -8.04 6.75
N ASN A 101 -4.02 -8.70 7.82
CA ASN A 101 -4.49 -8.43 9.19
C ASN A 101 -4.19 -7.00 9.65
N GLY A 102 -3.16 -6.36 9.11
CA GLY A 102 -2.83 -4.96 9.40
C GLY A 102 -3.72 -3.93 8.69
N ILE A 103 -4.59 -4.34 7.76
CA ILE A 103 -5.41 -3.39 6.98
C ILE A 103 -6.30 -2.50 7.85
N PRO A 104 -7.03 -2.99 8.88
CA PRO A 104 -7.83 -2.13 9.74
C PRO A 104 -7.00 -1.06 10.44
N GLN A 105 -5.85 -1.44 11.01
CA GLN A 105 -4.92 -0.49 11.63
C GLN A 105 -4.41 0.54 10.61
N LEU A 106 -4.06 0.08 9.41
CA LEU A 106 -3.59 0.96 8.36
C LEU A 106 -4.67 1.93 7.88
N PHE A 107 -5.92 1.50 7.77
CA PHE A 107 -7.02 2.35 7.30
C PHE A 107 -7.47 3.35 8.38
N PHE A 108 -7.70 2.90 9.62
CA PHE A 108 -8.25 3.73 10.69
C PHE A 108 -7.19 4.45 11.53
N GLY A 109 -5.95 3.97 11.54
CA GLY A 109 -4.85 4.61 12.27
C GLY A 109 -4.41 5.93 11.62
N SER A 110 -4.01 6.89 12.45
CA SER A 110 -3.37 8.13 11.99
C SER A 110 -2.00 7.83 11.38
N ALA A 111 -1.68 8.50 10.28
CA ALA A 111 -0.38 8.35 9.66
C ALA A 111 0.77 8.90 10.55
N PRO A 112 1.99 8.33 10.47
CA PRO A 112 2.36 7.16 9.66
C PRO A 112 1.95 5.83 10.33
N VAL A 113 1.55 4.85 9.52
CA VAL A 113 1.31 3.46 9.94
C VAL A 113 2.25 2.54 9.17
N LEU A 114 2.89 1.60 9.87
CA LEU A 114 3.80 0.63 9.29
C LEU A 114 3.45 -0.77 9.81
N ILE A 115 3.19 -1.69 8.90
CA ILE A 115 2.95 -3.11 9.16
C ILE A 115 4.09 -3.89 8.51
N ASP A 116 4.72 -4.76 9.27
CA ASP A 116 5.83 -5.62 8.84
C ASP A 116 5.43 -7.09 8.95
N ASP A 117 5.86 -7.88 7.98
CA ASP A 117 5.89 -9.32 7.96
C ASP A 117 7.32 -9.81 7.68
N PRO A 118 8.13 -10.00 8.72
CA PRO A 118 9.52 -10.41 8.57
C PRO A 118 9.67 -11.87 8.06
N LEU A 119 8.57 -12.60 7.91
CA LEU A 119 8.54 -13.96 7.39
C LEU A 119 8.17 -14.01 5.90
N ALA A 120 7.80 -12.87 5.30
CA ALA A 120 7.65 -12.77 3.86
C ALA A 120 8.97 -13.09 3.15
N SER A 121 8.87 -13.67 1.96
CA SER A 121 10.04 -14.12 1.21
C SER A 121 9.75 -14.18 -0.29
N GLY A 122 10.81 -14.13 -1.09
CA GLY A 122 10.71 -14.15 -2.54
C GLY A 122 10.16 -12.84 -3.10
N LEU A 123 9.07 -12.91 -3.86
CA LEU A 123 8.39 -11.74 -4.44
C LEU A 123 7.23 -11.23 -3.59
N LYS A 124 7.05 -11.79 -2.39
CA LYS A 124 6.03 -11.32 -1.45
C LYS A 124 6.41 -9.94 -0.92
N TYR A 125 5.40 -9.21 -0.48
CA TYR A 125 5.61 -7.96 0.22
C TYR A 125 5.77 -8.24 1.70
N ASP A 126 6.77 -7.58 2.27
CA ASP A 126 7.17 -7.73 3.66
C ASP A 126 6.63 -6.55 4.45
N VAL A 127 6.53 -5.38 3.82
CA VAL A 127 6.05 -4.16 4.46
C VAL A 127 4.84 -3.60 3.74
N MET A 128 3.86 -3.16 4.52
CA MET A 128 2.77 -2.28 4.10
C MET A 128 2.82 -1.00 4.94
N MET A 129 2.85 0.16 4.30
CA MET A 129 2.97 1.44 4.99
C MET A 129 2.00 2.50 4.46
N LYS A 130 1.44 3.29 5.37
CA LYS A 130 0.65 4.51 5.10
C LYS A 130 1.41 5.70 5.63
N LEU A 131 1.59 6.72 4.79
CA LEU A 131 2.40 7.91 5.09
C LEU A 131 1.59 9.18 5.28
N ASP A 132 0.34 9.19 4.84
CA ASP A 132 -0.57 10.33 4.97
C ASP A 132 -1.95 9.83 5.40
N ASP A 133 -2.76 10.70 5.98
CA ASP A 133 -4.12 10.36 6.39
C ASP A 133 -5.01 10.07 5.17
N ASN A 134 -6.16 9.44 5.41
CA ASN A 134 -7.06 9.04 4.33
C ASN A 134 -7.59 10.29 3.60
N VAL A 135 -7.73 10.18 2.28
CA VAL A 135 -8.30 11.21 1.42
C VAL A 135 -9.56 10.63 0.78
N ASP A 136 -10.66 11.38 0.73
CA ASP A 136 -11.97 10.96 0.18
C ASP A 136 -12.38 9.49 0.47
N CYS A 137 -12.22 9.05 1.72
CA CYS A 137 -12.55 7.69 2.20
C CYS A 137 -11.66 6.54 1.65
N TYR A 138 -10.50 6.84 1.05
CA TYR A 138 -9.48 5.86 0.72
C TYR A 138 -8.18 6.11 1.50
N ALA A 139 -7.56 5.02 1.94
CA ALA A 139 -6.19 5.01 2.42
C ALA A 139 -5.26 4.70 1.25
N VAL A 140 -4.15 5.43 1.15
CA VAL A 140 -3.05 5.10 0.24
C VAL A 140 -1.99 4.34 1.00
N ALA A 141 -1.66 3.14 0.53
CA ALA A 141 -0.58 2.34 1.09
C ALA A 141 0.48 1.99 0.05
N ILE A 142 1.70 1.80 0.55
CA ILE A 142 2.87 1.36 -0.21
C ILE A 142 3.22 -0.04 0.29
N LEU A 143 3.29 -0.98 -0.63
CA LEU A 143 3.82 -2.31 -0.41
C LEU A 143 5.30 -2.34 -0.85
N LEU A 144 6.18 -2.87 -0.01
CA LEU A 144 7.61 -3.00 -0.29
C LEU A 144 8.06 -4.44 -0.07
N ASN A 145 8.95 -4.92 -0.92
CA ASN A 145 9.58 -6.22 -0.74
C ASN A 145 10.90 -6.10 0.02
N ASP A 146 11.19 -7.08 0.87
CA ASP A 146 12.52 -7.32 1.44
C ASP A 146 13.25 -6.11 2.09
N PRO A 147 12.57 -5.28 2.90
CA PRO A 147 13.25 -4.37 3.80
C PRO A 147 13.98 -5.15 4.90
N ASP A 148 15.18 -4.70 5.28
CA ASP A 148 15.86 -5.28 6.44
C ASP A 148 15.29 -4.75 7.77
N ALA A 149 15.66 -5.39 8.88
CA ALA A 149 15.15 -5.04 10.21
C ALA A 149 15.39 -3.57 10.63
N SER A 150 16.40 -2.89 10.06
CA SER A 150 16.69 -1.49 10.36
C SER A 150 15.77 -0.50 9.63
N PHE A 151 14.97 -0.99 8.67
CA PHE A 151 14.02 -0.19 7.92
C PHE A 151 12.96 0.45 8.81
N ILE A 152 12.40 -0.30 9.77
CA ILE A 152 11.37 0.20 10.68
C ILE A 152 11.89 1.39 11.50
N ASP A 153 13.10 1.25 12.05
CA ASP A 153 13.76 2.30 12.82
C ASP A 153 14.06 3.53 11.94
N TYR A 154 14.48 3.31 10.69
CA TYR A 154 14.70 4.40 9.74
C TYR A 154 13.41 5.16 9.44
N VAL A 155 12.29 4.46 9.19
CA VAL A 155 11.01 5.09 8.93
C VAL A 155 10.50 5.88 10.14
N GLY A 156 10.64 5.32 11.34
CA GLY A 156 10.23 5.97 12.59
C GLY A 156 11.06 7.22 12.96
N THR A 157 12.29 7.33 12.45
CA THR A 157 13.21 8.45 12.77
C THR A 157 13.20 9.58 11.73
N HIS A 158 12.54 9.41 10.58
CA HIS A 158 12.46 10.41 9.50
C HIS A 158 11.00 10.85 9.28
N PRO A 159 10.41 11.70 10.13
CA PRO A 159 8.99 12.00 10.07
C PRO A 159 8.58 12.91 8.90
N GLY A 160 7.38 12.67 8.36
CA GLY A 160 6.50 13.60 7.63
C GLY A 160 7.06 14.31 6.39
N ALA A 161 7.84 15.38 6.59
CA ALA A 161 8.27 16.27 5.51
C ALA A 161 9.19 15.56 4.50
N ASP A 162 10.00 14.62 4.96
CA ASP A 162 10.83 13.80 4.09
C ASP A 162 9.98 12.84 3.25
N TRP A 163 8.92 12.27 3.83
CA TRP A 163 7.99 11.39 3.12
C TRP A 163 7.20 12.12 2.05
N GLN A 164 6.67 13.32 2.33
CA GLN A 164 5.99 14.12 1.31
C GLN A 164 6.91 14.40 0.11
N LYS A 165 8.20 14.62 0.35
CA LYS A 165 9.19 14.84 -0.70
C LYS A 165 9.49 13.57 -1.52
N ILE A 166 9.49 12.40 -0.88
CA ILE A 166 9.71 11.09 -1.53
C ILE A 166 8.48 10.69 -2.37
N MET A 167 7.29 10.92 -1.82
CA MET A 167 6.00 10.63 -2.46
C MET A 167 5.72 11.61 -3.61
N GLY A 168 6.13 12.88 -3.47
CA GLY A 168 5.87 13.94 -4.44
C GLY A 168 4.37 14.25 -4.54
N GLU A 169 3.89 14.62 -5.73
CA GLU A 169 2.46 14.91 -6.00
C GLU A 169 1.55 13.66 -6.00
N LEU A 170 1.88 12.60 -5.26
CA LEU A 170 1.09 11.37 -5.26
C LEU A 170 -0.38 11.61 -4.87
N VAL A 171 -0.59 12.51 -3.92
CA VAL A 171 -1.92 12.92 -3.42
C VAL A 171 -2.78 13.55 -4.52
N ILE A 172 -2.16 14.27 -5.47
CA ILE A 172 -2.89 14.93 -6.56
C ILE A 172 -3.38 13.92 -7.60
N ALA A 173 -2.64 12.82 -7.84
CA ALA A 173 -3.06 11.77 -8.77
C ALA A 173 -4.19 10.90 -8.21
N THR A 174 -4.28 10.74 -6.88
CA THR A 174 -5.28 9.87 -6.25
C THR A 174 -6.70 10.45 -6.28
N THR A 175 -6.84 11.78 -6.20
CA THR A 175 -8.14 12.45 -6.30
C THR A 175 -8.74 12.32 -7.71
N SER A 176 -7.93 12.44 -8.76
CA SER A 176 -8.36 12.26 -10.17
C SER A 176 -8.78 10.81 -10.46
N LEU A 177 -8.13 9.83 -9.83
CA LEU A 177 -8.48 8.41 -10.00
C LEU A 177 -9.80 8.06 -9.29
N ALA A 178 -10.08 8.66 -8.13
CA ALA A 178 -11.34 8.49 -7.42
C ALA A 178 -12.53 9.01 -8.25
N GLU A 179 -12.39 10.14 -8.95
CA GLU A 179 -13.40 10.64 -9.90
C GLU A 179 -13.61 9.72 -11.12
N ALA A 180 -12.58 8.98 -11.55
CA ALA A 180 -12.68 8.06 -12.68
C ALA A 180 -13.36 6.72 -12.32
N VAL A 181 -13.29 6.30 -11.06
CA VAL A 181 -13.92 5.06 -10.55
C VAL A 181 -15.41 5.27 -10.24
N ASP A 182 -15.87 6.53 -10.14
CA ASP A 182 -17.25 6.90 -9.79
C ASP A 182 -18.13 7.26 -11.01
N LEU A 183 -17.84 6.67 -12.18
CA LEU A 183 -18.74 6.77 -13.34
C LEU A 183 -19.61 5.50 -13.45
N PRO A 184 -20.96 5.65 -13.46
CA PRO A 184 -21.93 4.55 -13.40
C PRO A 184 -21.94 3.62 -14.62
#